data_AF-A0A1R1Y4U3-F1
#
_entry.id   AF-A0A1R1Y4U3-F1
#
_cell.length_a   1.000
_cell.length_b   1.000
_cell.length_c   1.000
_cell.angle_alpha   90.00
_cell.angle_beta   90.00
_cell.angle_gamma   90.00
#
_symmetry.space_group_name_H-M   'P 1'
#
loop_
_entity.id
_entity.type
_entity.pdbx_description
1 polymer ?
#
loop_
_entity_poly.entity_id
_entity_poly.type
_entity_poly.pdbx_seq_one_letter_code
_entity_poly.pdbx_strand_id
1 'polypeptide(L)'
;MNLTQGACTCPAHMGGVISRHLPSCNSGKKKFASAIQSEYAFEMASSNIRYGEGVTKEVGMDAKNMKAKNVVVFTDPNIAKLHPLKTVTQSLRDNNVNFAVYDRVRVEPSDISFKDAIDFTRKNGADLFIAVGG
;
A
#
# COMPACT_ATOMS: atom_id res chain seq x y z
N MET A 1 -53.61 -32.09 -0.51
CA MET A 1 -53.41 -31.49 0.83
C MET A 1 -51.91 -31.20 0.91
N ASN A 2 -51.44 -30.05 0.44
CA ASN A 2 -51.46 -28.73 1.09
C ASN A 2 -50.75 -28.71 2.45
N LEU A 3 -49.93 -27.67 2.63
CA LEU A 3 -49.28 -27.15 3.85
C LEU A 3 -47.86 -27.65 4.11
N THR A 4 -46.86 -26.83 4.41
CA THR A 4 -46.58 -25.39 4.28
C THR A 4 -45.15 -25.23 4.81
N GLN A 5 -44.49 -24.18 4.38
CA GLN A 5 -43.30 -23.60 4.99
C GLN A 5 -43.34 -23.57 6.53
N GLY A 6 -42.18 -23.74 7.14
CA GLY A 6 -41.88 -23.26 8.48
C GLY A 6 -40.56 -23.84 8.97
N ALA A 7 -39.64 -23.10 9.55
CA ALA A 7 -39.48 -21.67 9.71
C ALA A 7 -38.00 -21.51 10.07
N CYS A 8 -37.31 -20.54 9.46
CA CYS A 8 -35.97 -20.17 9.89
C CYS A 8 -36.03 -19.73 11.36
N THR A 9 -35.21 -20.34 12.20
CA THR A 9 -35.01 -19.96 13.60
C THR A 9 -34.13 -18.70 13.65
N CYS A 10 -34.75 -17.53 13.50
CA CYS A 10 -34.10 -16.24 13.75
C CYS A 10 -34.26 -15.85 15.24
N PRO A 11 -33.19 -15.50 15.98
CA PRO A 11 -33.25 -15.21 17.42
C PRO A 11 -33.90 -13.87 17.82
N ALA A 12 -34.66 -13.21 16.94
CA ALA A 12 -35.04 -11.81 17.12
C ALA A 12 -36.47 -11.58 17.63
N HIS A 13 -37.20 -12.61 18.05
CA HIS A 13 -38.56 -12.45 18.59
C HIS A 13 -38.70 -13.10 19.98
N MET A 14 -38.34 -12.34 21.01
CA MET A 14 -38.94 -12.48 22.34
C MET A 14 -39.98 -11.37 22.53
N GLY A 15 -41.10 -11.76 23.15
CA GLY A 15 -42.40 -11.09 23.08
C GLY A 15 -42.50 -9.66 23.64
N GLY A 16 -43.31 -8.88 22.93
CA GLY A 16 -44.49 -8.16 23.42
C GLY A 16 -44.35 -7.14 24.55
N VAL A 17 -44.72 -5.88 24.25
CA VAL A 17 -45.84 -5.15 24.89
C VAL A 17 -46.17 -3.89 24.07
N ILE A 18 -47.45 -3.56 24.04
CA ILE A 18 -48.07 -2.45 23.30
C ILE A 18 -47.48 -1.10 23.75
N SER A 19 -46.94 -0.31 22.82
CA SER A 19 -46.86 1.15 22.98
C SER A 19 -47.52 1.81 21.78
N ARG A 20 -48.71 2.38 22.02
CA ARG A 20 -49.41 3.27 21.09
C ARG A 20 -48.64 4.58 21.02
N HIS A 21 -47.92 4.82 19.92
CA HIS A 21 -47.47 6.17 19.57
C HIS A 21 -48.33 6.73 18.43
N LEU A 22 -48.85 7.94 18.67
CA LEU A 22 -49.68 8.75 17.78
C LEU A 22 -49.02 9.01 16.41
N PRO A 23 -49.83 9.30 15.36
CA PRO A 23 -49.31 9.65 14.04
C PRO A 23 -48.76 11.09 14.06
N SER A 24 -47.75 11.32 13.23
CA SER A 24 -47.09 12.60 12.96
C SER A 24 -45.82 12.89 13.78
N CYS A 25 -44.75 12.16 13.48
CA CYS A 25 -43.42 12.76 13.49
C CYS A 25 -43.16 13.38 12.11
N ASN A 26 -43.45 14.67 11.97
CA ASN A 26 -42.98 15.46 10.83
C ASN A 26 -41.48 15.71 11.00
N SER A 27 -40.71 14.64 10.82
CA SER A 27 -39.25 14.65 10.88
C SER A 27 -38.79 15.35 9.62
N GLY A 28 -38.50 16.64 9.74
CA GLY A 28 -37.96 17.46 8.66
C GLY A 28 -36.92 16.67 7.87
N LYS A 29 -37.10 16.65 6.55
CA LYS A 29 -36.24 15.95 5.59
C LYS A 29 -34.79 16.13 6.02
N LYS A 30 -34.19 15.10 6.63
CA LYS A 30 -32.75 15.07 6.86
C LYS A 30 -32.15 15.28 5.48
N LYS A 31 -31.52 16.44 5.26
CA LYS A 31 -30.69 16.64 4.08
C LYS A 31 -29.59 15.62 4.22
N PHE A 32 -29.77 14.46 3.59
CA PHE A 32 -28.71 13.48 3.43
C PHE A 32 -27.51 14.25 2.88
N ALA A 33 -26.33 13.95 3.44
CA ALA A 33 -25.07 14.49 2.95
C ALA A 33 -25.07 14.46 1.42
N SER A 34 -24.60 15.54 0.79
CA SER A 34 -24.42 15.62 -0.67
C SER A 34 -23.89 14.28 -1.15
N ALA A 35 -24.61 13.63 -2.08
CA ALA A 35 -24.23 12.34 -2.60
C ALA A 35 -22.76 12.45 -3.06
N ILE A 36 -21.87 11.68 -2.41
CA ILE A 36 -20.49 11.55 -2.87
C ILE A 36 -20.61 10.98 -4.28
N GLN A 37 -20.25 11.76 -5.29
CA GLN A 37 -20.18 11.24 -6.64
C GLN A 37 -19.08 10.19 -6.65
N SER A 38 -19.47 8.92 -6.83
CA SER A 38 -18.55 7.83 -7.07
C SER A 38 -17.84 8.07 -8.40
N GLU A 39 -16.51 7.92 -8.41
CA GLU A 39 -15.76 7.91 -9.66
C GLU A 39 -16.33 6.85 -10.61
N TYR A 40 -16.55 7.26 -11.86
CA TYR A 40 -17.17 6.43 -12.90
C TYR A 40 -16.31 5.21 -13.25
N ALA A 41 -14.99 5.38 -13.31
CA ALA A 41 -14.00 4.31 -13.46
C ALA A 41 -12.62 4.82 -13.04
N PHE A 42 -11.81 3.92 -12.48
CA PHE A 42 -10.37 4.11 -12.31
C PHE A 42 -9.66 2.90 -12.91
N GLU A 43 -8.66 3.14 -13.75
CA GLU A 43 -7.78 2.09 -14.27
C GLU A 43 -6.61 1.91 -13.31
N MET A 44 -6.44 0.70 -12.79
CA MET A 44 -5.29 0.34 -11.98
C MET A 44 -4.42 -0.63 -12.79
N ALA A 45 -3.38 -0.10 -13.42
CA ALA A 45 -2.27 -0.94 -13.89
C ALA A 45 -1.57 -1.50 -12.65
N SER A 46 -1.94 -2.72 -12.24
CA SER A 46 -1.40 -3.32 -11.04
C SER A 46 0.08 -3.63 -11.23
N SER A 47 0.92 -3.05 -10.39
CA SER A 47 2.30 -3.49 -10.25
C SER A 47 2.34 -4.97 -9.84
N ASN A 48 3.46 -5.65 -10.10
CA ASN A 48 3.71 -6.97 -9.52
C ASN A 48 3.92 -6.79 -8.01
N ILE A 49 2.86 -6.98 -7.24
CA ILE A 49 2.87 -6.84 -5.77
C ILE A 49 3.14 -8.22 -5.17
N ARG A 50 4.21 -8.32 -4.40
CA ARG A 50 4.55 -9.50 -3.61
C ARG A 50 4.49 -9.10 -2.14
N TYR A 51 3.82 -9.91 -1.33
CA TYR A 51 3.67 -9.68 0.11
C TYR A 51 3.87 -11.00 0.85
N GLY A 52 4.28 -10.90 2.12
CA GLY A 52 4.59 -12.04 2.96
C GLY A 52 5.97 -11.94 3.58
N GLU A 53 6.19 -12.80 4.57
CA GLU A 53 7.48 -12.88 5.25
C GLU A 53 8.60 -13.27 4.27
N GLY A 54 9.70 -12.52 4.30
CA GLY A 54 10.89 -12.84 3.52
C GLY A 54 10.88 -12.38 2.05
N VAL A 55 9.78 -11.82 1.54
CA VAL A 55 9.69 -11.35 0.14
C VAL A 55 10.79 -10.35 -0.24
N THR A 56 11.25 -9.51 0.69
CA THR A 56 12.36 -8.57 0.45
C THR A 56 13.66 -9.26 0.00
N LYS A 57 13.85 -10.56 0.31
CA LYS A 57 15.02 -11.33 -0.12
C LYS A 57 15.05 -11.61 -1.62
N GLU A 58 13.94 -11.41 -2.32
CA GLU A 58 13.81 -11.70 -3.75
C GLU A 58 14.26 -10.54 -4.65
N VAL A 59 14.38 -9.34 -4.07
CA VAL A 59 14.71 -8.09 -4.79
C VAL A 59 15.98 -8.20 -5.64
N GLY A 60 17.02 -8.90 -5.18
CA GLY A 60 18.24 -9.14 -5.95
C GLY A 60 18.04 -10.06 -7.15
N MET A 61 17.14 -11.04 -7.04
CA MET A 61 16.76 -11.90 -8.17
C MET A 61 15.97 -11.10 -9.20
N ASP A 62 15.08 -10.20 -8.76
CA ASP A 62 14.35 -9.30 -9.66
C ASP A 62 15.31 -8.38 -10.43
N ALA A 63 16.25 -7.74 -9.73
CA ALA A 63 17.27 -6.89 -10.35
C ALA A 63 18.11 -7.66 -11.39
N LYS A 64 18.48 -8.91 -11.06
CA LYS A 64 19.21 -9.80 -11.97
C LYS A 64 18.36 -10.19 -13.19
N ASN A 65 17.08 -10.50 -13.01
CA ASN A 65 16.16 -10.84 -14.09
C ASN A 65 15.94 -9.65 -15.05
N MET A 66 15.94 -8.43 -14.51
CA MET A 66 15.91 -7.18 -15.28
C MET A 66 17.24 -6.85 -15.96
N LYS A 67 18.30 -7.65 -15.72
CA LYS A 67 19.66 -7.43 -16.23
C LYS A 67 20.25 -6.08 -15.80
N ALA A 68 19.87 -5.59 -14.63
CA ALA A 68 20.42 -4.37 -14.06
C ALA A 68 21.91 -4.53 -13.78
N LYS A 69 22.69 -3.53 -14.17
CA LYS A 69 24.14 -3.50 -13.98
C LYS A 69 24.54 -2.59 -12.84
N ASN A 70 23.85 -1.45 -12.67
CA ASN A 70 24.18 -0.44 -11.68
C ASN A 70 22.92 -0.02 -10.95
N VAL A 71 22.70 -0.58 -9.78
CA VAL A 71 21.53 -0.28 -8.96
C VAL A 71 21.83 0.89 -8.02
N VAL A 72 20.89 1.80 -7.87
CA VAL A 72 20.92 2.76 -6.76
C VAL A 72 19.78 2.47 -5.79
N VAL A 73 20.15 2.18 -4.54
CA VAL A 73 19.21 1.95 -3.45
C VAL A 73 18.98 3.26 -2.69
N PHE A 74 17.75 3.75 -2.69
CA PHE A 74 17.33 4.94 -1.97
C PHE A 74 16.73 4.57 -0.62
N THR A 75 17.17 5.24 0.44
CA THR A 75 16.64 5.06 1.79
C THR A 75 16.86 6.31 2.63
N ASP A 76 16.13 6.43 3.74
CA ASP A 76 16.36 7.49 4.72
C ASP A 76 17.40 7.09 5.78
N PRO A 77 17.97 8.05 6.53
CA PRO A 77 19.03 7.79 7.51
C PRO A 77 18.61 6.88 8.68
N ASN A 78 17.31 6.77 8.97
CA ASN A 78 16.81 5.90 10.02
C ASN A 78 16.73 4.46 9.50
N ILE A 79 16.11 4.26 8.34
CA ILE A 79 15.96 2.93 7.73
C ILE A 79 17.30 2.35 7.29
N ALA A 80 18.28 3.20 6.97
CA ALA A 80 19.65 2.76 6.67
C ALA A 80 20.28 1.88 7.76
N LYS A 81 19.81 1.98 9.01
CA LYS A 81 20.32 1.22 10.15
C LYS A 81 19.53 -0.06 10.42
N LEU A 82 18.36 -0.21 9.79
CA LEU A 82 17.39 -1.25 10.08
C LEU A 82 17.58 -2.50 9.20
N HIS A 83 16.87 -3.56 9.59
CA HIS A 83 16.89 -4.84 8.88
C HIS A 83 16.41 -4.79 7.41
N PRO A 84 15.44 -3.94 7.01
CA PRO A 84 14.99 -3.86 5.61
C PRO A 84 16.13 -3.55 4.64
N LEU A 85 16.95 -2.52 4.90
CA LEU A 85 18.09 -2.21 4.03
C LEU A 85 19.12 -3.35 4.03
N LYS A 86 19.41 -3.93 5.19
CA LYS A 86 20.34 -5.07 5.29
C LYS A 86 19.87 -6.24 4.41
N THR A 87 18.57 -6.53 4.40
CA THR A 87 17.98 -7.60 3.60
C THR A 87 18.13 -7.32 2.10
N VAL A 88 17.82 -6.10 1.67
CA VAL A 88 17.94 -5.70 0.25
C VAL A 88 19.40 -5.74 -0.20
N THR A 89 20.31 -5.14 0.55
CA THR A 89 21.73 -5.10 0.21
C THR A 89 22.35 -6.50 0.21
N GLN A 90 21.96 -7.38 1.14
CA GLN A 90 22.39 -8.78 1.12
C GLN A 90 21.86 -9.51 -0.11
N SER A 91 20.56 -9.36 -0.42
CA SER A 91 19.95 -9.97 -1.62
C SER A 91 20.65 -9.54 -2.91
N LEU A 92 21.01 -8.27 -3.05
CA LEU A 92 21.77 -7.76 -4.20
C LEU A 92 23.18 -8.36 -4.28
N ARG A 93 23.89 -8.47 -3.14
CA ARG A 93 25.21 -9.11 -3.07
C ARG A 93 25.14 -10.59 -3.46
N ASP A 94 24.18 -11.33 -2.91
CA ASP A 94 24.00 -12.76 -3.18
C ASP A 94 23.71 -13.04 -4.66
N ASN A 95 23.14 -12.05 -5.38
CA ASN A 95 22.85 -12.13 -6.81
C ASN A 95 23.92 -11.47 -7.70
N ASN A 96 25.06 -11.05 -7.13
CA ASN A 96 26.16 -10.39 -7.83
C ASN A 96 25.73 -9.12 -8.61
N VAL A 97 24.79 -8.36 -8.04
CA VAL A 97 24.32 -7.10 -8.62
C VAL A 97 25.12 -5.94 -8.00
N ASN A 98 25.76 -5.12 -8.84
CA ASN A 98 26.46 -3.93 -8.36
C ASN A 98 25.46 -2.86 -7.92
N PHE A 99 25.71 -2.25 -6.75
CA PHE A 99 24.82 -1.22 -6.22
C PHE A 99 25.55 -0.15 -5.41
N ALA A 100 24.96 1.04 -5.38
CA ALA A 100 25.31 2.13 -4.49
C ALA A 100 24.10 2.50 -3.62
N VAL A 101 24.34 2.94 -2.38
CA VAL A 101 23.28 3.35 -1.45
C VAL A 101 23.27 4.86 -1.32
N TYR A 102 22.11 5.46 -1.53
CA TYR A 102 21.80 6.84 -1.19
C TYR A 102 20.91 6.85 0.06
N ASP A 103 21.47 7.24 1.20
CA ASP A 103 20.85 7.18 2.53
C ASP A 103 20.37 8.54 3.05
N ARG A 104 20.36 9.57 2.19
CA ARG A 104 20.03 10.96 2.56
C ARG A 104 18.63 11.37 2.12
N VAL A 105 17.72 10.41 1.91
CA VAL A 105 16.32 10.74 1.59
C VAL A 105 15.69 11.53 2.74
N ARG A 106 14.95 12.58 2.38
CA ARG A 106 14.27 13.48 3.32
C ARG A 106 12.77 13.31 3.20
N VAL A 107 12.09 13.44 4.33
CA VAL A 107 10.65 13.66 4.39
C VAL A 107 10.36 15.04 3.82
N GLU A 108 9.32 15.16 3.00
CA GLU A 108 9.00 16.38 2.24
C GLU A 108 10.21 16.90 1.43
N PRO A 109 10.60 16.20 0.34
CA PRO A 109 11.83 16.49 -0.38
C PRO A 109 11.81 17.89 -1.02
N SER A 110 12.90 18.63 -0.85
CA SER A 110 13.13 19.94 -1.45
C SER A 110 13.88 19.84 -2.79
N ASP A 111 13.85 20.91 -3.59
CA ASP A 111 14.62 21.01 -4.85
C ASP A 111 16.11 20.71 -4.66
N ILE A 112 16.68 21.12 -3.53
CA ILE A 112 18.09 20.87 -3.21
C ILE A 112 18.32 19.37 -2.99
N SER A 113 17.43 18.71 -2.24
CA SER A 113 17.54 17.27 -1.99
C SER A 113 17.36 16.43 -3.27
N PHE A 114 16.48 16.85 -4.17
CA PHE A 114 16.34 16.21 -5.48
C PHE A 114 17.58 16.37 -6.34
N LYS A 115 18.18 17.57 -6.38
CA LYS A 115 19.43 17.79 -7.11
C LYS A 115 20.56 16.91 -6.59
N ASP A 116 20.72 16.79 -5.27
CA ASP A 116 21.74 15.90 -4.67
C ASP A 116 21.53 14.44 -5.08
N ALA A 117 20.28 13.94 -5.00
CA ALA A 117 19.91 12.59 -5.42
C ALA A 117 20.18 12.35 -6.92
N ILE A 118 19.82 13.31 -7.78
CA ILE A 118 20.05 13.24 -9.22
C ILE A 118 21.55 13.17 -9.53
N ASP A 119 22.35 14.03 -8.89
CA ASP A 119 23.80 14.07 -9.10
C ASP A 119 24.48 12.78 -8.61
N PHE A 120 24.05 12.25 -7.46
CA PHE A 120 24.51 10.95 -6.97
C PHE A 120 24.18 9.82 -7.96
N THR A 121 22.94 9.76 -8.43
CA THR A 121 22.49 8.75 -9.41
C THR A 121 23.29 8.82 -10.71
N ARG A 122 23.50 10.03 -11.25
CA ARG A 122 24.26 10.22 -12.49
C ARG A 122 25.71 9.77 -12.35
N LYS A 123 26.36 10.09 -11.23
CA LYS A 123 27.75 9.66 -10.94
C LYS A 123 27.89 8.15 -10.86
N ASN A 124 26.86 7.45 -10.40
CA ASN A 124 26.85 5.99 -10.28
C ASN A 124 26.32 5.27 -11.54
N GLY A 125 25.88 6.01 -12.57
CA GLY A 125 25.41 5.44 -13.83
C GLY A 125 24.25 4.46 -13.66
N ALA A 126 23.29 4.80 -12.79
CA ALA A 126 22.24 3.87 -12.38
C ALA A 126 21.31 3.49 -13.54
N ASP A 127 20.99 2.21 -13.65
CA ASP A 127 20.01 1.66 -14.60
C ASP A 127 18.77 1.05 -13.92
N LEU A 128 18.81 0.91 -12.59
CA LEU A 128 17.68 0.49 -11.77
C LEU A 128 17.68 1.24 -10.43
N PHE A 129 16.47 1.61 -9.98
CA PHE A 129 16.24 2.26 -8.70
C PHE A 129 15.47 1.34 -7.76
N ILE A 130 15.94 1.23 -6.52
CA ILE A 130 15.25 0.46 -5.47
C ILE A 130 15.01 1.40 -4.29
N ALA A 131 13.74 1.66 -3.97
CA ALA A 131 13.37 2.45 -2.80
C ALA A 131 13.13 1.52 -1.60
N VAL A 132 13.77 1.82 -0.48
CA VAL A 132 13.59 1.13 0.80
C VAL A 132 13.18 2.17 1.84
N GLY A 133 11.88 2.28 2.03
CA GLY A 133 11.28 3.21 2.99
C GLY A 133 9.82 3.46 2.71
N GLY A 134 9.32 4.59 3.21
CA GLY A 134 7.96 5.08 2.98
C GLY A 134 7.95 6.58 2.80
#